data_AF-A0A7V4CIV0-F1
#
_entry.id   AF-A0A7V4CIV0-F1
#
_cell.length_a   1.000
_cell.length_b   1.000
_cell.length_c   1.000
_cell.angle_alpha   90.00
_cell.angle_beta   90.00
_cell.angle_gamma   90.00
#
_symmetry.space_group_name_H-M   'P 1'
#
loop_
_entity.id
_entity.type
_entity.pdbx_description
1 polymer ?
#
loop_
_entity_poly.entity_id
_entity_poly.type
_entity_poly.pdbx_seq_one_letter_code
_entity_poly.pdbx_strand_id
1 'polypeptide(L)'
;MAFYQCPSCKKVWQYPIGKCPECFLNLERKKGNIAKVIAISRVEIPSIFHPKVPYFVLVLEDENKNRWIKKSKKEYKIGETIEKEKLTNEEGVIVLKVKYDYFEVIEKIFEILGKIELKEDSKILILPTLEKPSHPYFRDNTSPEFLEATLKFLFEKKIRPENIKVCAQSFDEIEIGFKAQRSGLLEICQKYKVLPFDLSKGNFIKKGDLEISEEVFKSDLILNLPILKMGRASATENLFFFLKKENYLAQKYLYSEKEIFEKLKEKLPKILTIGEARHIQDEKGFTNYLFLVLASFEPKNLDFVFFKITQREKLPEILEGLEIEKIESIGDIDF
;
A
#
# COMPACT_ATOMS: atom_id res chain seq x y z
N MET A 1 -5.24 17.09 -3.49
CA MET A 1 -4.75 16.73 -4.84
C MET A 1 -3.47 17.49 -5.05
N ALA A 2 -2.46 16.86 -5.65
CA ALA A 2 -1.25 17.56 -6.08
C ALA A 2 -1.34 17.95 -7.57
N PHE A 3 -0.80 19.12 -7.88
CA PHE A 3 -0.57 19.62 -9.24
C PHE A 3 0.92 19.91 -9.41
N TYR A 4 1.40 19.95 -10.64
CA TYR A 4 2.80 20.14 -10.96
C TYR A 4 2.92 21.39 -11.81
N GLN A 5 3.72 22.37 -11.41
CA GLN A 5 3.85 23.64 -12.13
C GLN A 5 5.28 23.84 -12.63
N CYS A 6 5.41 24.37 -13.86
CA CYS A 6 6.72 24.76 -14.38
C CYS A 6 7.17 26.08 -13.74
N PRO A 7 8.39 26.17 -13.20
CA PRO A 7 8.88 27.41 -12.61
C PRO A 7 9.01 28.55 -13.62
N SER A 8 9.27 28.23 -14.89
CA SER A 8 9.47 29.21 -15.97
C SER A 8 8.14 29.64 -16.64
N CYS A 9 7.45 28.74 -17.36
CA CYS A 9 6.25 29.10 -18.12
C CYS A 9 4.94 29.08 -17.32
N LYS A 10 4.98 28.69 -16.03
CA LYS A 10 3.83 28.61 -15.11
C LYS A 10 2.69 27.68 -15.55
N LYS A 11 2.84 26.91 -16.63
CA LYS A 11 1.91 25.85 -17.01
C LYS A 11 1.81 24.81 -15.90
N VAL A 12 0.62 24.22 -15.78
CA VAL A 12 0.25 23.30 -14.69
C VAL A 12 -0.21 21.98 -15.28
N TRP A 13 0.21 20.88 -14.67
CA TRP A 13 -0.18 19.52 -15.01
C TRP A 13 -0.80 18.85 -13.79
N GLN A 14 -1.82 18.03 -14.03
CA GLN A 14 -2.48 17.26 -12.98
C GLN A 14 -1.69 16.00 -12.58
N TYR A 15 -0.69 15.60 -13.36
CA TYR A 15 0.07 14.37 -13.18
C TYR A 15 1.58 14.61 -13.30
N PRO A 16 2.41 13.80 -12.61
CA PRO A 16 3.87 14.00 -12.54
C PRO A 16 4.55 13.58 -13.84
N ILE A 17 4.65 14.47 -14.83
CA ILE A 17 5.41 14.23 -16.07
C ILE A 17 6.92 14.48 -15.93
N GLY A 18 7.40 14.72 -14.71
CA GLY A 18 8.82 14.95 -14.39
C GLY A 18 9.34 16.32 -14.83
N LYS A 19 9.29 16.60 -16.14
CA LYS A 19 9.76 17.85 -16.77
C LYS A 19 8.67 18.53 -17.58
N CYS A 20 8.72 19.85 -17.63
CA CYS A 20 7.90 20.64 -18.51
C CYS A 20 8.22 20.28 -19.98
N PRO A 21 7.23 19.90 -20.82
CA PRO A 21 7.48 19.57 -22.23
C PRO A 21 8.01 20.74 -23.04
N GLU A 22 7.75 21.97 -22.60
CA GLU A 22 8.19 23.18 -23.29
C GLU A 22 9.53 23.71 -22.78
N CYS A 23 9.70 23.83 -21.46
CA CYS A 23 10.91 24.40 -20.87
C CYS A 23 11.97 23.36 -20.51
N PHE A 24 11.64 22.06 -20.51
CA PHE A 24 12.49 20.95 -20.06
C PHE A 24 13.03 21.05 -18.62
N LEU A 25 12.49 21.99 -17.83
CA LEU A 25 12.77 22.15 -16.41
C LEU A 25 11.92 21.19 -15.57
N ASN A 26 12.46 20.76 -14.43
CA ASN A 26 11.73 19.95 -13.46
C ASN A 26 10.50 20.70 -12.96
N LEU A 27 9.40 19.96 -12.79
CA LEU A 27 8.15 20.53 -12.28
C LEU A 27 8.15 20.61 -10.76
N GLU A 28 7.59 21.70 -10.24
CA GLU A 28 7.38 21.91 -8.80
C GLU A 28 6.03 21.33 -8.39
N ARG A 29 6.02 20.45 -7.39
CA ARG A 29 4.79 19.90 -6.82
C ARG A 29 4.11 20.97 -5.96
N LYS A 30 2.85 21.26 -6.27
CA LYS A 30 1.96 22.15 -5.53
C LYS A 30 0.77 21.36 -5.01
N LYS A 31 0.58 21.37 -3.70
CA LYS A 31 -0.51 20.65 -3.05
C LYS A 31 -1.56 21.63 -2.53
N GLY A 32 -2.81 21.39 -2.93
CA GLY A 32 -3.97 22.09 -2.37
C GLY A 32 -4.48 21.41 -1.10
N ASN A 33 -4.86 22.21 -0.11
CA ASN A 33 -5.42 21.77 1.16
C ASN A 33 -6.94 21.75 1.16
N ILE A 34 -7.56 22.66 0.42
CA ILE A 34 -9.02 22.83 0.37
C ILE A 34 -9.51 22.39 -1.01
N ALA A 35 -10.63 21.68 -1.05
CA ALA A 35 -11.30 21.31 -2.30
C ALA A 35 -12.74 21.79 -2.24
N LYS A 36 -13.05 22.86 -2.98
CA LYS A 36 -14.39 23.46 -3.04
C LYS A 36 -15.14 22.97 -4.27
N VAL A 37 -16.41 22.62 -4.11
CA VAL A 37 -17.26 22.20 -5.21
C VAL A 37 -17.70 23.43 -6.01
N ILE A 38 -17.35 23.47 -7.30
CA ILE A 38 -17.70 24.57 -8.22
C ILE A 38 -18.74 24.19 -9.27
N ALA A 39 -18.89 22.90 -9.57
CA ALA A 39 -19.97 22.39 -10.43
C ALA A 39 -20.31 20.94 -10.06
N ILE A 40 -21.55 20.54 -10.33
CA ILE A 40 -22.08 19.21 -10.01
C ILE A 40 -22.93 18.73 -11.18
N SER A 41 -22.77 17.47 -11.55
CA SER A 41 -23.66 16.77 -12.47
C SER A 41 -24.11 15.45 -11.84
N ARG A 42 -25.43 15.22 -11.79
CA ARG A 42 -26.02 13.95 -11.36
C ARG A 42 -26.12 13.03 -12.56
N VAL A 43 -25.52 11.84 -12.44
CA VAL A 43 -25.55 10.81 -13.47
C VAL A 43 -26.57 9.76 -13.07
N GLU A 44 -27.58 9.57 -13.91
CA GLU A 44 -28.66 8.59 -13.70
C GLU A 44 -28.57 7.39 -14.64
N ILE A 45 -27.83 7.50 -15.74
CA ILE A 45 -27.68 6.42 -16.72
C ILE A 45 -26.42 5.61 -16.37
N PRO A 46 -26.56 4.29 -16.12
CA PRO A 46 -25.41 3.45 -15.82
C PRO A 46 -24.51 3.32 -17.04
N SER A 47 -23.21 3.12 -16.80
CA SER A 47 -22.25 2.76 -17.83
C SER A 47 -21.62 1.41 -17.51
N ILE A 48 -21.01 0.77 -18.51
CA ILE A 48 -20.28 -0.51 -18.31
C ILE A 48 -19.29 -0.42 -17.13
N PHE A 49 -18.63 0.73 -16.99
CA PHE A 49 -17.66 0.96 -15.92
C PHE A 49 -18.25 1.51 -14.62
N HIS A 50 -19.52 1.91 -14.61
CA HIS A 50 -20.23 2.48 -13.45
C HIS A 50 -21.69 2.04 -13.50
N PRO A 51 -21.99 0.77 -13.15
CA PRO A 51 -23.35 0.23 -13.23
C PRO A 51 -24.26 0.76 -12.11
N LYS A 52 -23.67 1.23 -11.00
CA LYS A 52 -24.42 1.77 -9.85
C LYS A 52 -24.72 3.26 -10.05
N VAL A 53 -26.00 3.59 -10.12
CA VAL A 53 -26.56 4.94 -10.26
C VAL A 53 -27.67 5.16 -9.23
N PRO A 54 -27.95 6.42 -8.82
CA PRO A 54 -27.30 7.65 -9.25
C PRO A 54 -25.91 7.85 -8.60
N TYR A 55 -25.03 8.55 -9.31
CA TYR A 55 -23.78 9.08 -8.74
C TYR A 55 -23.55 10.52 -9.22
N PHE A 56 -22.67 11.25 -8.52
CA PHE A 56 -22.38 12.66 -8.79
C PHE A 56 -20.98 12.83 -9.36
N VAL A 57 -20.86 13.66 -10.40
CA VAL A 57 -19.59 14.14 -10.94
C VAL A 57 -19.38 15.56 -10.45
N LEU A 58 -18.39 15.74 -9.61
CA LEU A 58 -18.03 17.01 -8.99
C LEU A 58 -16.85 17.63 -9.75
N VAL A 59 -16.95 18.92 -10.06
CA VAL A 59 -15.80 19.75 -10.42
C VAL A 59 -15.34 20.46 -9.16
N LEU A 60 -14.08 20.25 -8.80
CA LEU A 60 -13.46 20.76 -7.60
C LEU A 60 -12.42 21.82 -7.96
N GLU A 61 -12.30 22.84 -7.12
CA GLU A 61 -11.28 23.89 -7.22
C GLU A 61 -10.54 24.01 -5.89
N ASP A 62 -9.21 24.11 -5.94
CA ASP A 62 -8.37 24.38 -4.76
C ASP A 62 -8.07 25.87 -4.57
N GLU A 63 -7.40 26.23 -3.48
CA GLU A 63 -6.98 27.60 -3.19
C GLU A 63 -6.03 28.20 -4.24
N ASN A 64 -5.39 27.37 -5.06
CA ASN A 64 -4.48 27.77 -6.13
C ASN A 64 -5.20 27.90 -7.49
N LYS A 65 -6.53 27.80 -7.52
CA LYS A 65 -7.39 27.78 -8.73
C LYS A 65 -7.16 26.58 -9.65
N ASN A 66 -6.56 25.50 -9.14
CA ASN A 66 -6.45 24.26 -9.89
C ASN A 66 -7.78 23.51 -9.87
N ARG A 67 -8.16 22.92 -11.00
CA ARG A 67 -9.46 22.25 -11.17
C ARG A 67 -9.31 20.79 -11.52
N TRP A 68 -10.18 19.95 -10.97
CA TRP A 68 -10.25 18.53 -11.33
C TRP A 68 -11.65 17.95 -11.13
N ILE A 69 -11.84 16.75 -11.68
CA ILE A 69 -13.11 16.01 -11.60
C ILE A 69 -12.98 14.89 -10.56
N LYS A 70 -13.97 14.77 -9.68
CA LYS A 70 -14.11 13.67 -8.71
C LYS A 70 -15.52 13.06 -8.80
N LYS A 71 -15.62 11.74 -8.79
CA LYS A 71 -16.91 11.05 -8.65
C LYS A 71 -17.25 10.86 -7.17
N SER A 72 -18.53 10.95 -6.84
CA SER A 72 -19.04 10.82 -5.48
C SER A 72 -20.38 10.10 -5.46
N LYS A 73 -20.61 9.25 -4.46
CA LYS A 73 -21.96 8.72 -4.14
C LYS A 73 -22.79 9.74 -3.36
N LYS A 74 -22.12 10.59 -2.57
CA LYS A 74 -22.76 11.67 -1.81
C LYS A 74 -23.05 12.85 -2.73
N GLU A 75 -24.26 13.39 -2.61
CA GLU A 75 -24.62 14.68 -3.20
C GLU A 75 -24.00 15.81 -2.39
N TYR A 76 -23.30 16.72 -3.08
CA TYR A 76 -22.73 17.93 -2.49
C TYR A 76 -23.52 19.14 -2.99
N LYS A 77 -23.30 20.31 -2.38
CA LYS A 77 -23.77 21.60 -2.93
C LYS A 77 -22.61 22.40 -3.50
N ILE A 78 -22.90 23.21 -4.52
CA ILE A 78 -21.93 24.20 -5.02
C ILE A 78 -21.56 25.12 -3.85
N GLY A 79 -20.26 25.34 -3.67
CA GLY A 79 -19.72 26.12 -2.57
C GLY A 79 -19.27 25.29 -1.37
N GLU A 80 -19.69 24.02 -1.27
CA GLU A 80 -19.30 23.11 -0.18
C GLU A 80 -17.83 22.69 -0.31
N THR A 81 -17.17 22.53 0.84
CA THR A 81 -15.80 22.01 0.91
C THR A 81 -15.85 20.50 1.16
N ILE A 82 -15.06 19.73 0.42
CA ILE A 82 -14.91 18.30 0.68
C ILE A 82 -14.02 18.11 1.91
N GLU A 83 -14.59 17.53 2.95
CA GLU A 83 -13.85 17.10 4.13
C GLU A 83 -12.94 15.91 3.79
N LYS A 84 -11.79 15.85 4.46
CA LYS A 84 -10.89 14.71 4.37
C LYS A 84 -11.50 13.53 5.12
N GLU A 85 -11.65 12.41 4.43
CA GLU A 85 -12.04 11.14 5.04
C GLU A 85 -11.00 10.76 6.10
N LYS A 86 -11.47 10.29 7.27
CA LYS A 86 -10.63 9.77 8.35
C LYS A 86 -11.16 8.41 8.75
N LEU A 87 -10.24 7.48 8.98
CA LEU A 87 -10.58 6.16 9.47
C LEU A 87 -10.91 6.23 10.97
N THR A 88 -12.06 5.69 11.38
CA THR A 88 -12.47 5.72 12.79
C THR A 88 -11.94 4.51 13.56
N ASN A 89 -11.95 3.33 12.93
CA ASN A 89 -11.41 2.07 13.42
C ASN A 89 -10.03 1.78 12.80
N GLU A 90 -9.04 1.48 13.62
CA GLU A 90 -7.68 1.18 13.14
C GLU A 90 -7.58 -0.14 12.36
N GLU A 91 -8.53 -1.05 12.56
CA GLU A 91 -8.68 -2.29 11.80
C GLU A 91 -9.41 -2.10 10.47
N GLY A 92 -9.92 -0.89 10.21
CA GLY A 92 -10.55 -0.55 8.94
C GLY A 92 -9.57 -0.61 7.76
N VAL A 93 -10.12 -0.65 6.56
CA VAL A 93 -9.33 -0.79 5.31
C VAL A 93 -9.50 0.44 4.44
N ILE A 94 -8.38 1.08 4.13
CA ILE A 94 -8.32 2.17 3.16
C ILE A 94 -8.11 1.54 1.79
N VAL A 95 -8.93 1.90 0.79
CA VAL A 95 -8.83 1.43 -0.60
C VAL A 95 -8.71 2.65 -1.51
N LEU A 96 -7.58 2.79 -2.19
CA LEU A 96 -7.32 3.96 -3.04
C LEU A 96 -6.88 3.55 -4.44
N LYS A 97 -7.40 4.26 -5.44
CA LYS A 97 -6.95 4.08 -6.81
C LYS A 97 -5.67 4.85 -7.11
N VAL A 98 -4.68 4.14 -7.62
CA VAL A 98 -3.44 4.71 -8.19
C VAL A 98 -3.74 5.20 -9.59
N LYS A 99 -3.85 6.52 -9.77
CA LYS A 99 -4.00 7.11 -11.11
C LYS A 99 -2.65 7.24 -11.82
N TYR A 100 -1.72 7.94 -11.19
CA TYR A 100 -0.44 8.29 -11.80
C TYR A 100 0.76 8.21 -10.85
N ASP A 101 0.55 8.36 -9.55
CA ASP A 101 1.65 8.50 -8.59
C ASP A 101 1.39 7.69 -7.30
N TYR A 102 2.25 6.71 -7.02
CA TYR A 102 2.20 5.97 -5.76
C TYR A 102 2.48 6.88 -4.56
N PHE A 103 3.31 7.92 -4.72
CA PHE A 103 3.64 8.83 -3.64
C PHE A 103 2.40 9.57 -3.14
N GLU A 104 1.56 10.09 -4.05
CA GLU A 104 0.30 10.74 -3.68
C GLU A 104 -0.64 9.78 -2.93
N VAL A 105 -0.67 8.52 -3.34
CA VAL A 105 -1.51 7.51 -2.68
C VAL A 105 -1.00 7.18 -1.28
N ILE A 106 0.31 6.97 -1.12
CA ILE A 106 0.94 6.73 0.19
C ILE A 106 0.73 7.93 1.10
N GLU A 107 0.95 9.14 0.61
CA GLU A 107 0.71 10.37 1.36
C GLU A 107 -0.74 10.46 1.83
N LYS A 108 -1.71 10.14 0.96
CA LYS A 108 -3.13 10.14 1.30
C LYS A 108 -3.48 9.06 2.33
N ILE A 109 -2.85 7.89 2.30
CA ILE A 109 -3.04 6.83 3.31
C ILE A 109 -2.68 7.35 4.70
N PHE A 110 -1.51 7.97 4.85
CA PHE A 110 -1.08 8.53 6.13
C PHE A 110 -1.98 9.70 6.58
N GLU A 111 -2.50 10.51 5.66
CA GLU A 111 -3.49 11.55 6.00
C GLU A 111 -4.81 10.97 6.53
N ILE A 112 -5.34 9.91 5.91
CA ILE A 112 -6.59 9.27 6.32
C ILE A 112 -6.41 8.56 7.67
N LEU A 113 -5.25 7.92 7.89
CA LEU A 113 -4.95 7.27 9.16
C LEU A 113 -4.82 8.27 10.30
N GLY A 114 -4.24 9.46 10.05
CA GLY A 114 -4.21 10.61 10.95
C GLY A 114 -3.50 10.43 12.30
N LYS A 115 -3.12 9.20 12.67
CA LYS A 115 -2.61 8.78 13.99
C LYS A 115 -1.15 8.36 14.01
N ILE A 116 -0.46 8.36 12.87
CA ILE A 116 0.94 7.92 12.79
C ILE A 116 1.85 9.15 12.91
N GLU A 117 2.41 9.33 14.10
CA GLU A 117 3.46 10.31 14.33
C GLU A 117 4.82 9.71 13.95
N LEU A 118 5.43 10.24 12.89
CA LEU A 118 6.78 9.88 12.47
C LEU A 118 7.75 10.95 12.98
N LYS A 119 8.67 10.56 13.86
CA LYS A 119 9.75 11.43 14.34
C LYS A 119 10.99 11.20 13.50
N GLU A 120 11.85 12.20 13.35
CA GLU A 120 13.07 12.12 12.51
C GLU A 120 14.00 10.95 12.91
N ASP A 121 13.97 10.57 14.18
CA ASP A 121 14.74 9.47 14.77
C ASP A 121 14.04 8.10 14.77
N SER A 122 12.78 8.02 14.30
CA SER A 122 12.02 6.77 14.25
C SER A 122 12.71 5.71 13.40
N LYS A 123 12.87 4.51 13.96
CA LYS A 123 13.39 3.33 13.28
C LYS A 123 12.29 2.63 12.50
N ILE A 124 12.47 2.53 11.19
CA ILE A 124 11.47 1.98 10.26
C ILE A 124 11.97 0.65 9.71
N LEU A 125 11.16 -0.40 9.86
CA LEU A 125 11.39 -1.69 9.21
C LEU A 125 10.39 -1.87 8.08
N ILE A 126 10.88 -2.15 6.88
CA ILE A 126 10.05 -2.35 5.69
C ILE A 126 10.18 -3.80 5.25
N LEU A 127 9.06 -4.52 5.15
CA LEU A 127 8.98 -5.89 4.68
C LEU A 127 8.23 -5.93 3.33
N PRO A 128 8.92 -5.84 2.18
CA PRO A 128 8.30 -6.11 0.89
C PRO A 128 8.05 -7.61 0.68
N THR A 129 7.14 -7.95 -0.22
CA THR A 129 7.08 -9.29 -0.81
C THR A 129 8.28 -9.51 -1.71
N LEU A 130 9.04 -10.58 -1.43
CA LEU A 130 10.20 -10.99 -2.20
C LEU A 130 10.25 -12.52 -2.35
N GLU A 131 9.35 -13.05 -3.17
CA GLU A 131 9.14 -14.49 -3.34
C GLU A 131 10.04 -15.10 -4.41
N LYS A 132 10.16 -14.46 -5.58
CA LYS A 132 10.83 -15.04 -6.76
C LYS A 132 11.99 -14.18 -7.27
N PRO A 133 13.03 -14.77 -7.88
CA PRO A 133 14.07 -14.03 -8.59
C PRO A 133 13.61 -13.61 -9.99
N SER A 134 12.53 -12.81 -10.08
CA SER A 134 11.94 -12.37 -11.34
C SER A 134 12.02 -10.86 -11.51
N HIS A 135 12.02 -10.44 -12.78
CA HIS A 135 12.05 -9.03 -13.15
C HIS A 135 10.77 -8.27 -12.74
N PRO A 136 10.85 -6.95 -12.48
CA PRO A 136 9.72 -6.15 -12.00
C PRO A 136 8.43 -6.27 -12.82
N TYR A 137 8.54 -6.42 -14.14
CA TYR A 137 7.37 -6.49 -15.02
C TYR A 137 6.51 -7.74 -14.83
N PHE A 138 7.04 -8.80 -14.22
CA PHE A 138 6.28 -10.01 -13.88
C PHE A 138 5.38 -9.84 -12.66
N ARG A 139 5.62 -8.82 -11.82
CA ARG A 139 4.80 -8.52 -10.63
C ARG A 139 4.67 -9.72 -9.68
N ASP A 140 5.72 -10.52 -9.55
CA ASP A 140 5.78 -11.57 -8.52
C ASP A 140 6.14 -11.01 -7.13
N ASN A 141 6.83 -9.87 -7.10
CA ASN A 141 7.36 -9.22 -5.91
C ASN A 141 6.79 -7.80 -5.81
N THR A 142 6.97 -7.17 -4.65
CA THR A 142 6.76 -5.73 -4.51
C THR A 142 7.54 -4.99 -5.58
N SER A 143 6.92 -3.99 -6.17
CA SER A 143 7.50 -3.26 -7.27
C SER A 143 8.56 -2.24 -6.80
N PRO A 144 9.63 -2.04 -7.58
CA PRO A 144 10.60 -0.98 -7.31
C PRO A 144 9.95 0.40 -7.19
N GLU A 145 8.93 0.68 -8.01
CA GLU A 145 8.24 1.97 -8.00
C GLU A 145 7.48 2.20 -6.69
N PHE A 146 6.86 1.16 -6.14
CA PHE A 146 6.11 1.24 -4.89
C PHE A 146 7.04 1.36 -3.66
N LEU A 147 8.15 0.61 -3.63
CA LEU A 147 9.18 0.78 -2.61
C LEU A 147 9.80 2.19 -2.68
N GLU A 148 10.16 2.65 -3.88
CA GLU A 148 10.73 4.00 -4.07
C GLU A 148 9.78 5.10 -3.61
N ALA A 149 8.48 4.99 -3.92
CA ALA A 149 7.48 5.95 -3.45
C ALA A 149 7.34 5.94 -1.92
N THR A 150 7.40 4.77 -1.30
CA THR A 150 7.38 4.62 0.16
C THR A 150 8.60 5.29 0.81
N LEU A 151 9.79 5.03 0.28
CA LEU A 151 11.02 5.66 0.77
C LEU A 151 10.99 7.18 0.60
N LYS A 152 10.58 7.68 -0.57
CA LYS A 152 10.42 9.12 -0.81
C LYS A 152 9.48 9.76 0.19
N PHE A 153 8.36 9.11 0.51
CA PHE A 153 7.42 9.61 1.51
C PHE A 153 8.07 9.72 2.90
N LEU A 154 8.80 8.68 3.32
CA LEU A 154 9.53 8.70 4.61
C LEU A 154 10.60 9.80 4.65
N PHE A 155 11.30 10.05 3.53
CA PHE A 155 12.26 11.15 3.43
C PHE A 155 11.61 12.53 3.46
N GLU A 156 10.41 12.70 2.89
CA GLU A 156 9.62 13.94 3.06
C GLU A 156 9.23 14.17 4.52
N LYS A 157 9.03 13.08 5.28
CA LYS A 157 8.88 13.11 6.74
C LYS A 157 10.20 13.22 7.52
N LYS A 158 11.30 13.50 6.82
CA LYS A 158 12.65 13.71 7.37
C LYS A 158 13.23 12.50 8.11
N ILE A 159 12.73 11.30 7.87
CA ILE A 159 13.37 10.07 8.36
C ILE A 159 14.71 9.91 7.64
N ARG A 160 15.79 9.65 8.38
CA ARG A 160 17.11 9.48 7.78
C ARG A 160 17.30 8.06 7.21
N PRO A 161 18.03 7.87 6.09
CA PRO A 161 18.23 6.56 5.50
C PRO A 161 18.78 5.49 6.45
N GLU A 162 19.66 5.87 7.38
CA GLU A 162 20.25 4.97 8.39
C GLU A 162 19.22 4.41 9.39
N ASN A 163 18.07 5.06 9.53
CA ASN A 163 16.98 4.61 10.40
C ASN A 163 16.01 3.66 9.67
N ILE A 164 16.20 3.43 8.37
CA ILE A 164 15.33 2.58 7.57
C ILE A 164 16.06 1.27 7.23
N LYS A 165 15.40 0.14 7.48
CA LYS A 165 15.85 -1.18 7.01
C LYS A 165 14.80 -1.78 6.08
N VAL A 166 15.22 -2.15 4.87
CA VAL A 166 14.38 -2.95 3.94
C VAL A 166 14.78 -4.40 4.11
N CYS A 167 13.92 -5.20 4.72
CA CYS A 167 14.24 -6.53 5.18
C CYS A 167 13.51 -7.61 4.40
N ALA A 168 14.12 -8.78 4.26
CA ALA A 168 13.49 -9.97 3.72
C ALA A 168 14.25 -11.22 4.16
N GLN A 169 13.67 -12.41 3.98
CA GLN A 169 14.39 -13.67 4.03
C GLN A 169 13.78 -14.66 3.03
N SER A 170 14.53 -15.71 2.70
CA SER A 170 14.06 -16.75 1.80
C SER A 170 13.73 -18.03 2.55
N PHE A 171 12.57 -18.62 2.27
CA PHE A 171 12.17 -19.94 2.77
C PHE A 171 12.44 -21.07 1.77
N ASP A 172 12.94 -20.76 0.58
CA ASP A 172 13.42 -21.76 -0.39
C ASP A 172 14.96 -21.81 -0.42
N GLU A 173 15.52 -22.49 -1.42
CA GLU A 173 16.97 -22.65 -1.63
C GLU A 173 17.62 -21.44 -2.30
N ILE A 174 16.83 -20.49 -2.82
CA ILE A 174 17.33 -19.34 -3.56
C ILE A 174 17.70 -18.24 -2.56
N GLU A 175 18.95 -17.77 -2.64
CA GLU A 175 19.43 -16.69 -1.79
C GLU A 175 18.61 -15.41 -1.93
N ILE A 176 18.30 -14.78 -0.80
CA ILE A 176 17.45 -13.58 -0.78
C ILE A 176 18.09 -12.40 -1.52
N GLY A 177 19.43 -12.30 -1.50
CA GLY A 177 20.17 -11.27 -2.23
C GLY A 177 19.96 -11.37 -3.75
N PHE A 178 19.93 -12.58 -4.30
CA PHE A 178 19.66 -12.81 -5.71
C PHE A 178 18.22 -12.43 -6.10
N LYS A 179 17.24 -12.75 -5.24
CA LYS A 179 15.85 -12.29 -5.42
C LYS A 179 15.76 -10.77 -5.39
N ALA A 180 16.40 -10.12 -4.42
CA ALA A 180 16.41 -8.66 -4.27
C ALA A 180 17.04 -7.95 -5.47
N GLN A 181 18.11 -8.53 -6.03
CA GLN A 181 18.74 -8.03 -7.25
C GLN A 181 17.80 -8.17 -8.47
N ARG A 182 17.25 -9.36 -8.72
CA ARG A 182 16.40 -9.62 -9.89
C ARG A 182 15.09 -8.82 -9.88
N SER A 183 14.52 -8.63 -8.69
CA SER A 183 13.31 -7.82 -8.49
C SER A 183 13.56 -6.30 -8.62
N GLY A 184 14.80 -5.84 -8.70
CA GLY A 184 15.15 -4.42 -8.73
C GLY A 184 15.05 -3.71 -7.37
N LEU A 185 14.60 -4.40 -6.30
CA LEU A 185 14.48 -3.79 -4.97
C LEU A 185 15.85 -3.42 -4.37
N LEU A 186 16.89 -4.20 -4.68
CA LEU A 186 18.26 -3.90 -4.24
C LEU A 186 18.77 -2.58 -4.84
N GLU A 187 18.47 -2.32 -6.11
CA GLU A 187 18.88 -1.08 -6.80
C GLU A 187 18.22 0.14 -6.15
N ILE A 188 16.95 0.03 -5.74
CA ILE A 188 16.26 1.08 -5.00
C ILE A 188 16.91 1.32 -3.64
N CYS A 189 17.24 0.27 -2.88
CA CYS A 189 17.93 0.41 -1.60
C CYS A 189 19.28 1.12 -1.76
N GLN A 190 20.08 0.72 -2.76
CA GLN A 190 21.37 1.33 -3.08
C GLN A 190 21.25 2.80 -3.50
N LYS A 191 20.30 3.11 -4.39
CA LYS A 191 20.00 4.47 -4.86
C LYS A 191 19.73 5.42 -3.70
N TYR A 192 19.00 4.96 -2.69
CA TYR A 192 18.62 5.76 -1.52
C TYR A 192 19.50 5.57 -0.29
N LYS A 193 20.57 4.77 -0.40
CA LYS A 193 21.49 4.45 0.71
C LYS A 193 20.77 3.90 1.95
N VAL A 194 19.69 3.16 1.74
CA VAL A 194 18.92 2.47 2.78
C VAL A 194 19.51 1.06 2.96
N LEU A 195 19.52 0.53 4.18
CA LEU A 195 20.11 -0.77 4.48
C LEU A 195 19.21 -1.92 3.98
N PRO A 196 19.62 -2.70 2.95
CA PRO A 196 19.00 -4.00 2.71
C PRO A 196 19.43 -4.99 3.81
N PHE A 197 18.49 -5.71 4.40
CA PHE A 197 18.76 -6.60 5.52
C PHE A 197 18.18 -8.01 5.30
N ASP A 198 19.05 -9.01 5.36
CA ASP A 198 18.66 -10.42 5.33
C ASP A 198 18.30 -10.89 6.74
N LEU A 199 17.00 -11.09 6.99
CA LEU A 199 16.51 -11.47 8.32
C LEU A 199 17.09 -12.82 8.78
N SER A 200 17.45 -13.72 7.85
CA SER A 200 18.03 -15.03 8.18
C SER A 200 19.41 -14.94 8.82
N LYS A 201 20.12 -13.83 8.61
CA LYS A 201 21.43 -13.54 9.21
C LYS A 201 21.32 -12.77 10.53
N GLY A 202 20.12 -12.35 10.90
CA GLY A 202 19.84 -11.67 12.15
C GLY A 202 19.59 -12.63 13.33
N ASN A 203 19.34 -12.04 14.49
CA ASN A 203 18.92 -12.80 15.67
C ASN A 203 17.40 -13.01 15.67
N PHE A 204 16.97 -14.11 16.28
CA PHE A 204 15.56 -14.43 16.51
C PHE A 204 15.31 -14.58 18.01
N ILE A 205 14.24 -13.97 18.50
CA ILE A 205 13.79 -14.03 19.88
C ILE A 205 12.65 -15.05 19.97
N LYS A 206 12.75 -15.96 20.94
CA LYS A 206 11.67 -16.90 21.25
C LYS A 206 10.51 -16.18 21.98
N LYS A 207 9.31 -16.27 21.42
CA LYS A 207 8.05 -15.75 21.96
C LYS A 207 7.02 -16.89 21.98
N GLY A 208 7.02 -17.67 23.06
CA GLY A 208 6.24 -18.92 23.13
C GLY A 208 6.90 -20.02 22.28
N ASP A 209 6.16 -20.59 21.35
CA ASP A 209 6.61 -21.60 20.39
C ASP A 209 7.13 -21.00 19.06
N LEU A 210 7.07 -19.68 18.92
CA LEU A 210 7.55 -18.94 17.75
C LEU A 210 8.94 -18.33 17.98
N GLU A 211 9.79 -18.34 16.95
CA GLU A 211 11.07 -17.63 16.90
C GLU A 211 10.94 -16.47 15.90
N ILE A 212 10.84 -15.23 16.42
CA ILE A 212 10.54 -14.02 15.64
C ILE A 212 11.80 -13.15 15.55
N SER A 213 12.07 -12.56 14.39
CA SER A 213 13.25 -11.70 14.19
C SER A 213 13.28 -10.56 15.22
N GLU A 214 14.44 -10.37 15.84
CA GLU A 214 14.66 -9.32 16.83
C GLU A 214 14.42 -7.91 16.25
N GLU A 215 14.63 -7.73 14.95
CA GLU A 215 14.46 -6.44 14.25
C GLU A 215 13.03 -5.91 14.34
N VAL A 216 12.04 -6.80 14.42
CA VAL A 216 10.62 -6.45 14.62
C VAL A 216 10.43 -5.63 15.90
N PHE A 217 11.11 -6.01 16.98
CA PHE A 217 10.96 -5.38 18.29
C PHE A 217 11.89 -4.19 18.52
N LYS A 218 12.86 -3.96 17.61
CA LYS A 218 13.78 -2.82 17.63
C LYS A 218 13.27 -1.61 16.84
N SER A 219 12.13 -1.75 16.18
CA SER A 219 11.58 -0.78 15.25
C SER A 219 10.38 -0.04 15.84
N ASP A 220 10.26 1.25 15.56
CA ASP A 220 9.15 2.09 16.02
C ASP A 220 7.93 1.97 15.10
N LEU A 221 8.16 1.71 13.81
CA LEU A 221 7.13 1.43 12.82
C LEU A 221 7.57 0.31 11.89
N ILE A 222 6.65 -0.60 11.60
CA ILE A 222 6.82 -1.66 10.62
C ILE A 222 5.85 -1.41 9.46
N LEU A 223 6.39 -1.39 8.24
CA LEU A 223 5.66 -1.30 6.99
C LEU A 223 5.70 -2.66 6.29
N ASN A 224 4.59 -3.36 6.26
CA ASN A 224 4.41 -4.55 5.43
C ASN A 224 3.94 -4.10 4.04
N LEU A 225 4.71 -4.36 2.98
CA LEU A 225 4.44 -3.90 1.62
C LEU A 225 4.13 -5.07 0.68
N PRO A 226 3.01 -5.80 0.88
CA PRO A 226 2.72 -6.96 0.08
C PRO A 226 2.31 -6.57 -1.35
N ILE A 227 2.60 -7.44 -2.32
CA ILE A 227 1.87 -7.43 -3.59
C ILE A 227 0.67 -8.37 -3.47
N LEU A 228 -0.54 -7.84 -3.65
CA LEU A 228 -1.77 -8.60 -3.46
C LEU A 228 -2.05 -9.47 -4.69
N LYS A 229 -2.21 -10.77 -4.46
CA LYS A 229 -2.48 -11.77 -5.51
C LYS A 229 -3.80 -12.47 -5.25
N MET A 230 -4.53 -12.80 -6.31
CA MET A 230 -5.73 -13.64 -6.22
C MET A 230 -5.37 -15.01 -5.64
N GLY A 231 -6.23 -15.55 -4.78
CA GLY A 231 -6.11 -16.90 -4.23
C GLY A 231 -5.17 -17.06 -3.05
N ARG A 232 -4.50 -15.99 -2.59
CA ARG A 232 -3.61 -16.00 -1.42
C ARG A 232 -3.89 -14.82 -0.51
N ALA A 233 -3.73 -15.02 0.79
CA ALA A 233 -3.81 -13.93 1.77
C ALA A 233 -2.47 -13.21 1.82
N SER A 234 -2.09 -12.56 0.71
CA SER A 234 -0.74 -12.07 0.47
C SER A 234 -0.25 -11.11 1.55
N ALA A 235 -1.11 -10.24 2.10
CA ALA A 235 -0.73 -9.35 3.18
C ALA A 235 -0.40 -10.10 4.47
N THR A 236 -1.25 -11.07 4.81
CA THR A 236 -1.15 -11.89 6.01
C THR A 236 0.04 -12.85 5.94
N GLU A 237 0.16 -13.59 4.83
CA GLU A 237 1.23 -14.55 4.56
C GLU A 237 2.63 -13.89 4.53
N ASN A 238 2.73 -12.64 4.06
CA ASN A 238 4.02 -11.94 4.01
C ASN A 238 4.64 -11.78 5.40
N LEU A 239 3.82 -11.67 6.45
CA LEU A 239 4.31 -11.53 7.83
C LEU A 239 4.99 -12.79 8.37
N PHE A 240 4.76 -13.97 7.77
CA PHE A 240 5.49 -15.19 8.14
C PHE A 240 6.99 -15.05 7.91
N PHE A 241 7.44 -14.16 7.02
CA PHE A 241 8.86 -13.87 6.82
C PHE A 241 9.50 -13.11 7.99
N PHE A 242 8.78 -12.82 9.08
CA PHE A 242 9.42 -12.45 10.35
C PHE A 242 9.80 -13.64 11.23
N LEU A 243 9.25 -14.83 10.97
CA LEU A 243 9.61 -16.05 11.67
C LEU A 243 10.93 -16.59 11.14
N LYS A 244 11.70 -17.24 12.02
CA LYS A 244 12.87 -18.02 11.59
C LYS A 244 12.41 -19.15 10.69
N LYS A 245 13.10 -19.35 9.55
CA LYS A 245 12.75 -20.37 8.55
C LYS A 245 12.49 -21.76 9.16
N GLU A 246 13.41 -22.29 9.97
CA GLU A 246 13.27 -23.63 10.53
C GLU A 246 12.09 -23.70 11.51
N ASN A 247 11.86 -22.64 12.28
CA ASN A 247 10.73 -22.55 13.20
C ASN A 247 9.39 -22.50 12.44
N TYR A 248 9.29 -21.68 11.38
CA TYR A 248 8.09 -21.62 10.54
C TYR A 248 7.78 -22.96 9.87
N LEU A 249 8.79 -23.62 9.30
CA LEU A 249 8.62 -24.94 8.69
C LEU A 249 8.15 -25.98 9.73
N ALA A 250 8.74 -25.99 10.94
CA ALA A 250 8.29 -26.85 12.03
C ALA A 250 6.83 -26.58 12.43
N GLN A 251 6.43 -25.31 12.50
CA GLN A 251 5.06 -24.91 12.80
C GLN A 251 4.07 -25.36 11.72
N LYS A 252 4.45 -25.28 10.43
CA LYS A 252 3.62 -25.77 9.31
C LYS A 252 3.36 -27.28 9.33
N TYR A 253 4.19 -28.08 10.00
CA TYR A 253 3.92 -29.51 10.19
C TYR A 253 2.86 -29.77 11.26
N LEU A 254 2.64 -28.83 12.19
CA LEU A 254 1.81 -29.01 13.38
C LEU A 254 0.49 -28.26 13.30
N TYR A 255 0.45 -27.14 12.58
CA TYR A 255 -0.65 -26.18 12.59
C TYR A 255 -0.96 -25.68 11.18
N SER A 256 -2.21 -25.28 10.97
CA SER A 256 -2.64 -24.54 9.78
C SER A 256 -2.00 -23.15 9.72
N GLU A 257 -1.91 -22.55 8.52
CA GLU A 257 -1.42 -21.16 8.38
C GLU A 257 -2.29 -20.17 9.17
N LYS A 258 -3.59 -20.46 9.31
CA LYS A 258 -4.51 -19.69 10.14
C LYS A 258 -4.06 -19.68 11.60
N GLU A 259 -3.84 -20.84 12.19
CA GLU A 259 -3.40 -20.97 13.58
C GLU A 259 -2.02 -20.34 13.81
N ILE A 260 -1.08 -20.54 12.87
CA ILE A 260 0.25 -19.92 12.94
C ILE A 260 0.13 -18.40 12.95
N PHE A 261 -0.73 -17.85 12.09
CA PHE A 261 -0.92 -16.41 12.01
C PHE A 261 -1.56 -15.83 13.27
N GLU A 262 -2.59 -16.46 13.82
CA GLU A 262 -3.21 -15.96 15.07
C GLU A 262 -2.18 -15.92 16.21
N LYS A 263 -1.37 -16.99 16.36
CA LYS A 263 -0.25 -17.00 17.32
C LYS A 263 0.76 -15.89 17.05
N LEU A 264 1.13 -15.68 15.78
CA LEU A 264 2.11 -14.67 15.39
C LEU A 264 1.59 -13.25 15.66
N LYS A 265 0.35 -12.96 15.28
CA LYS A 265 -0.32 -11.67 15.46
C LYS A 265 -0.33 -11.22 16.92
N GLU A 266 -0.60 -12.14 17.85
CA GLU A 266 -0.55 -11.85 19.29
C GLU A 266 0.83 -11.40 19.80
N LYS A 267 1.92 -11.77 19.11
CA LYS A 267 3.30 -11.48 19.52
C LYS A 267 3.93 -10.34 18.75
N LEU A 268 3.38 -9.96 17.60
CA LEU A 268 3.88 -8.86 16.79
C LEU A 268 3.41 -7.51 17.36
N PRO A 269 4.26 -6.46 17.30
CA PRO A 269 3.79 -5.10 17.51
C PRO A 269 2.86 -4.69 16.38
N LYS A 270 2.26 -3.50 16.50
CA LYS A 270 1.39 -2.94 15.47
C LYS A 270 2.16 -2.74 14.16
N ILE A 271 1.62 -3.30 13.08
CA ILE A 271 2.22 -3.25 11.73
C ILE A 271 1.26 -2.54 10.79
N LEU A 272 1.73 -1.50 10.11
CA LEU A 272 0.96 -0.92 9.02
C LEU A 272 1.21 -1.75 7.76
N THR A 273 0.16 -2.35 7.23
CA THR A 273 0.23 -3.02 5.94
C THR A 273 -0.26 -2.08 4.85
N ILE A 274 0.52 -1.95 3.77
CA ILE A 274 0.18 -1.18 2.58
C ILE A 274 0.40 -2.08 1.36
N GLY A 275 -0.67 -2.70 0.88
CA GLY A 275 -0.62 -3.67 -0.22
C GLY A 275 -0.87 -3.02 -1.58
N GLU A 276 -0.04 -3.35 -2.57
CA GLU A 276 -0.28 -2.95 -3.96
C GLU A 276 -1.03 -4.02 -4.76
N ALA A 277 -2.00 -3.57 -5.55
CA ALA A 277 -2.91 -4.39 -6.34
C ALA A 277 -3.07 -3.76 -7.73
N ARG A 278 -1.96 -3.60 -8.47
CA ARG A 278 -1.99 -2.96 -9.78
C ARG A 278 -2.37 -3.92 -10.90
N HIS A 279 -1.69 -5.06 -10.95
CA HIS A 279 -1.87 -6.11 -11.95
C HIS A 279 -2.13 -7.41 -11.23
N ILE A 280 -3.25 -8.05 -11.52
CA ILE A 280 -3.65 -9.28 -10.87
C ILE A 280 -4.02 -10.28 -11.94
N GLN A 281 -3.35 -11.42 -11.92
CA GLN A 281 -3.70 -12.52 -12.79
C GLN A 281 -4.85 -13.30 -12.18
N ASP A 282 -5.90 -13.56 -12.96
CA ASP A 282 -6.95 -14.49 -12.56
C ASP A 282 -6.52 -15.96 -12.76
N GLU A 283 -7.32 -16.89 -12.24
CA GLU A 283 -7.10 -18.34 -12.38
C GLU A 283 -7.03 -18.82 -13.84
N LYS A 284 -7.58 -18.06 -14.79
CA LYS A 284 -7.53 -18.37 -16.23
C LYS A 284 -6.30 -17.78 -16.90
N GLY A 285 -5.46 -17.07 -16.15
CA GLY A 285 -4.24 -16.43 -16.63
C GLY A 285 -4.44 -15.02 -17.18
N PHE A 286 -5.65 -14.45 -17.14
CA PHE A 286 -5.90 -13.09 -17.63
C PHE A 286 -5.47 -12.04 -16.60
N THR A 287 -4.75 -11.03 -17.08
CA THR A 287 -4.31 -9.90 -16.27
C THR A 287 -5.41 -8.86 -16.16
N ASN A 288 -5.92 -8.68 -14.94
CA ASN A 288 -6.81 -7.61 -14.54
C ASN A 288 -6.00 -6.42 -14.03
N TYR A 289 -6.38 -5.21 -14.44
CA TYR A 289 -5.70 -3.97 -14.09
C TYR A 289 -6.55 -3.16 -13.10
N LEU A 290 -6.40 -3.43 -11.81
CA LEU A 290 -7.20 -2.74 -10.78
C LEU A 290 -6.63 -1.37 -10.42
N PHE A 291 -5.30 -1.21 -10.47
CA PHE A 291 -4.60 0.00 -10.03
C PHE A 291 -4.99 0.43 -8.61
N LEU A 292 -5.01 -0.50 -7.67
CA LEU A 292 -5.37 -0.22 -6.27
C LEU A 292 -4.15 -0.28 -5.36
N VAL A 293 -4.20 0.49 -4.28
CA VAL A 293 -3.39 0.30 -3.08
C VAL A 293 -4.37 0.23 -1.91
N LEU A 294 -4.19 -0.78 -1.07
CA LEU A 294 -4.96 -0.96 0.14
C LEU A 294 -4.07 -0.76 1.36
N ALA A 295 -4.62 -0.23 2.45
CA ALA A 295 -3.88 -0.07 3.70
C ALA A 295 -4.74 -0.39 4.92
N SER A 296 -4.15 -1.05 5.91
CA SER A 296 -4.77 -1.34 7.21
C SER A 296 -3.71 -1.72 8.24
N PHE A 297 -4.02 -1.54 9.52
CA PHE A 297 -3.26 -2.18 10.60
C PHE A 297 -3.68 -3.64 10.81
N GLU A 298 -4.78 -4.08 10.21
CA GLU A 298 -5.25 -5.47 10.22
C GLU A 298 -5.03 -6.11 8.83
N PRO A 299 -3.95 -6.89 8.63
CA PRO A 299 -3.64 -7.48 7.33
C PRO A 299 -4.72 -8.47 6.84
N LYS A 300 -5.41 -9.19 7.75
CA LYS A 300 -6.51 -10.08 7.37
C LYS A 300 -7.69 -9.32 6.78
N ASN A 301 -8.04 -8.17 7.36
CA ASN A 301 -9.13 -7.33 6.84
C ASN A 301 -8.76 -6.79 5.46
N LEU A 302 -7.50 -6.39 5.27
CA LEU A 302 -6.99 -5.93 3.98
C LEU A 302 -7.12 -7.01 2.91
N ASP A 303 -6.62 -8.23 3.19
CA ASP A 303 -6.76 -9.37 2.27
C ASP A 303 -8.25 -9.66 2.00
N PHE A 304 -9.09 -9.73 3.03
CA PHE A 304 -10.50 -10.03 2.86
C PHE A 304 -11.25 -8.99 2.00
N VAL A 305 -11.01 -7.69 2.21
CA VAL A 305 -11.56 -6.61 1.37
C VAL A 305 -11.07 -6.76 -0.07
N PHE A 306 -9.79 -7.09 -0.27
CA PHE A 306 -9.25 -7.38 -1.60
C PHE A 306 -9.95 -8.58 -2.29
N PHE A 307 -10.23 -9.65 -1.55
CA PHE A 307 -11.00 -10.80 -2.06
C PHE A 307 -12.43 -10.42 -2.46
N LYS A 308 -13.08 -9.51 -1.72
CA LYS A 308 -14.40 -8.97 -2.07
C LYS A 308 -14.36 -8.12 -3.34
N ILE A 309 -13.36 -7.25 -3.48
CA ILE A 309 -13.16 -6.44 -4.70
C ILE A 309 -12.95 -7.33 -5.93
N THR A 310 -12.23 -8.43 -5.76
CA THR A 310 -11.94 -9.39 -6.84
C THR A 310 -13.04 -10.45 -7.05
N GLN A 311 -14.17 -10.33 -6.33
CA GLN A 311 -15.35 -11.21 -6.43
C GLN A 311 -15.04 -12.71 -6.34
N ARG A 312 -14.11 -13.08 -5.45
CA ARG A 312 -13.73 -14.48 -5.27
C ARG A 312 -14.67 -15.19 -4.30
N GLU A 313 -15.21 -16.32 -4.74
CA GLU A 313 -16.10 -17.16 -3.92
C GLU A 313 -15.33 -17.99 -2.89
N LYS A 314 -14.15 -18.50 -3.26
CA LYS A 314 -13.31 -19.32 -2.37
C LYS A 314 -12.29 -18.47 -1.66
N LEU A 315 -12.43 -18.37 -0.34
CA LEU A 315 -11.48 -17.70 0.54
C LEU A 315 -10.39 -18.69 1.00
N PRO A 316 -9.14 -18.25 1.14
CA PRO A 316 -8.12 -18.96 1.90
C PRO A 316 -8.58 -19.20 3.33
N GLU A 317 -8.19 -20.34 3.92
CA GLU A 317 -8.57 -20.76 5.29
C GLU A 317 -8.31 -19.66 6.33
N ILE A 318 -7.17 -18.97 6.19
CA ILE A 318 -6.75 -17.86 7.06
C ILE A 318 -7.74 -16.69 7.09
N LEU A 319 -8.55 -16.52 6.03
CA LEU A 319 -9.57 -15.46 5.93
C LEU A 319 -10.99 -15.94 6.29
N GLU A 320 -11.18 -17.23 6.59
CA GLU A 320 -12.50 -17.77 6.93
C GLU A 320 -13.04 -17.20 8.25
N GLY A 321 -14.34 -16.93 8.27
CA GLY A 321 -15.07 -16.39 9.43
C GLY A 321 -15.15 -14.86 9.48
N LEU A 322 -14.57 -14.16 8.51
CA LEU A 322 -14.70 -12.70 8.38
C LEU A 322 -16.01 -12.31 7.68
N GLU A 323 -16.62 -11.21 8.13
CA GLU A 323 -17.84 -10.62 7.59
C GLU A 323 -17.53 -9.20 7.11
N ILE A 324 -17.90 -8.86 5.87
CA ILE A 324 -17.54 -7.58 5.24
C ILE A 324 -18.27 -6.41 5.92
N GLU A 325 -19.47 -6.68 6.43
CA GLU A 325 -20.34 -5.75 7.14
C GLU A 325 -19.70 -5.25 8.44
N LYS A 326 -18.74 -6.00 9.00
CA LYS A 326 -18.01 -5.64 10.22
C LYS A 326 -16.73 -4.86 9.95
N ILE A 327 -16.29 -4.73 8.69
CA ILE A 327 -15.04 -4.08 8.31
C ILE A 327 -15.35 -2.69 7.77
N GLU A 328 -15.03 -1.66 8.56
CA GLU A 328 -15.02 -0.28 8.07
C GLU A 328 -14.06 -0.19 6.89
N SER A 329 -14.52 0.38 5.79
CA SER A 329 -13.66 0.60 4.64
C SER A 329 -13.95 1.93 3.96
N ILE A 330 -12.86 2.64 3.61
CA ILE A 330 -12.87 4.02 3.16
C ILE A 330 -12.14 4.14 1.82
N GLY A 331 -12.63 5.02 0.95
CA GLY A 331 -11.98 5.39 -0.31
C GLY A 331 -12.75 4.94 -1.54
N ASP A 332 -12.03 4.55 -2.60
CA ASP A 332 -12.59 4.22 -3.92
C ASP A 332 -13.19 2.79 -3.93
N ILE A 333 -14.22 2.58 -3.12
CA ILE A 333 -14.89 1.29 -2.96
C ILE A 333 -16.21 1.32 -3.72
N ASP A 334 -16.15 0.88 -4.97
CA ASP A 334 -17.33 0.48 -5.74
C ASP A 334 -17.40 -1.05 -5.75
N PHE A 335 -17.95 -1.62 -4.67
CA PHE A 335 -18.55 -2.96 -4.73
C PHE A 335 -19.68 -2.97 -5.76
#